data_AF-A0A7C4JMN7-F1
#
_entry.id   AF-A0A7C4JMN7-F1
#
_cell.length_a   1.000
_cell.length_b   1.000
_cell.length_c   1.000
_cell.angle_alpha   90.00
_cell.angle_beta   90.00
_cell.angle_gamma   90.00
#
_symmetry.space_group_name_H-M   'P 1'
#
loop_
_entity.id
_entity.type
_entity.pdbx_description
1 polymer ?
#
loop_
_entity_poly.entity_id
_entity_poly.type
_entity_poly.pdbx_seq_one_letter_code
_entity_poly.pdbx_strand_id
1 'polypeptide(L)' 'MPEKTIRFLVPGGEANAGPPIGPALGPLGVNVLQIVEEINRVTSEFKGMRVP' A
#
# COMPACT_ATOMS: atom_id res chain seq x y z
N MET A 1 21.56 9.37 -0.85
CA MET A 1 20.47 8.89 0.04
C MET A 1 20.15 7.47 -0.40
N PRO A 2 20.08 6.48 0.51
CA PRO A 2 19.72 5.13 0.13
C PRO A 2 18.26 5.09 -0.32
N GLU A 3 18.01 4.64 -1.55
CA GLU A 3 16.68 4.36 -2.06
C GLU A 3 16.21 3.02 -1.47
N LYS A 4 14.99 2.98 -0.91
CA LYS A 4 14.40 1.76 -0.33
C LYS A 4 13.07 1.46 -0.99
N THR A 5 13.06 0.47 -1.87
CA THR A 5 11.83 -0.03 -2.50
C THR A 5 11.22 -1.13 -1.63
N ILE A 6 9.93 -1.04 -1.33
CA ILE A 6 9.18 -2.09 -0.65
C ILE A 6 8.01 -2.50 -1.56
N ARG A 7 7.84 -3.80 -1.78
CA ARG A 7 6.80 -4.37 -2.64
C ARG A 7 5.80 -5.13 -1.78
N PHE A 8 4.51 -4.99 -2.09
CA PHE A 8 3.43 -5.60 -1.32
C PHE A 8 2.37 -6.15 -2.26
N LEU A 9 1.85 -7.34 -1.96
CA LEU A 9 0.64 -7.82 -2.61
C LEU A 9 -0.57 -7.32 -1.83
N VAL A 10 -1.34 -6.42 -2.44
CA VAL A 10 -2.54 -5.82 -1.85
C VAL A 10 -3.78 -6.17 -2.66
N PRO A 11 -4.95 -6.33 -2.03
CA PRO A 11 -6.21 -6.42 -2.77
C PRO A 11 -6.48 -5.09 -3.47
N GLY A 12 -6.71 -5.12 -4.78
CA GLY A 12 -7.00 -3.93 -5.58
C GLY A 12 -8.26 -3.25 -5.09
N GLY A 13 -8.21 -1.93 -4.92
CA GLY A 13 -9.33 -1.10 -4.46
C GLY A 13 -9.75 -1.30 -2.99
N GLU A 14 -9.11 -2.21 -2.25
CA GLU A 14 -9.46 -2.58 -0.87
C GLU A 14 -8.23 -2.71 0.05
N ALA A 15 -7.10 -2.09 -0.30
CA ALA A 15 -5.94 -1.97 0.57
C ALA A 15 -6.28 -1.22 1.86
N ASN A 16 -5.58 -1.57 2.96
CA ASN A 16 -5.75 -0.94 4.26
C ASN A 16 -4.38 -0.68 4.93
N ALA A 17 -4.38 0.12 6.00
CA ALA A 17 -3.17 0.44 6.77
C ALA A 17 -2.69 -0.72 7.68
N GLY A 18 -3.31 -1.89 7.58
CA GLY A 18 -2.90 -3.09 8.30
C GLY A 18 -1.67 -3.76 7.68
N PRO A 19 -1.34 -4.99 8.13
CA PRO A 19 -0.31 -5.81 7.48
C PRO A 19 -0.69 -6.11 6.02
N PRO A 20 0.24 -6.00 5.05
CA PRO A 20 1.69 -5.83 5.22
C PRO A 20 2.17 -4.36 5.21
N ILE A 21 1.32 -3.40 4.89
CA ILE A 21 1.70 -1.99 4.65
C ILE A 21 2.10 -1.28 5.95
N GLY A 22 1.25 -1.35 6.98
CA GLY A 22 1.46 -0.64 8.25
C GLY A 22 2.81 -0.94 8.91
N PRO A 23 3.15 -2.21 9.16
CA PRO A 23 4.44 -2.57 9.76
C PRO A 23 5.67 -2.17 8.94
N ALA A 24 5.56 -2.18 7.61
CA ALA A 24 6.68 -1.91 6.73
C ALA A 24 6.95 -0.41 6.52
N LEU A 25 5.90 0.40 6.57
CA LEU A 25 5.97 1.86 6.39
C LEU A 25 6.03 2.63 7.72
N GLY A 26 5.55 2.06 8.82
CA GLY A 26 5.57 2.69 10.15
C GLY A 26 6.95 3.23 10.57
N PRO A 27 8.04 2.45 10.46
CA PRO A 27 9.39 2.93 10.80
C PRO A 27 9.91 4.07 9.91
N LEU A 28 9.30 4.32 8.76
CA LEU A 28 9.69 5.38 7.82
C LEU A 28 9.04 6.72 8.15
N GLY A 29 8.07 6.76 9.08
CA GLY A 29 7.37 7.99 9.46
C GLY A 29 6.51 8.60 8.35
N VAL A 30 6.10 7.79 7.37
CA VAL A 30 5.24 8.21 6.25
C VAL A 30 3.76 8.10 6.60
N ASN A 31 2.92 8.88 5.93
CA ASN A 31 1.47 8.79 6.10
C ASN A 31 0.91 7.56 5.38
N VAL A 32 0.73 6.47 6.13
CA VAL A 32 0.25 5.19 5.60
C VAL A 32 -1.15 5.30 5.00
N LEU A 33 -2.05 6.06 5.62
CA LEU A 33 -3.44 6.19 5.15
C LEU A 33 -3.50 6.85 3.77
N GLN A 34 -2.74 7.92 3.58
CA GLN A 34 -2.65 8.59 2.27
C GLN A 34 -2.11 7.67 1.18
N ILE A 35 -1.12 6.83 1.51
CA ILE A 35 -0.55 5.85 0.57
C ILE A 35 -1.59 4.79 0.22
N VAL A 36 -2.32 4.29 1.21
CA VAL A 36 -3.40 3.30 1.02
C VAL A 36 -4.54 3.86 0.16
N GLU A 37 -4.96 5.10 0.40
CA GLU A 37 -5.98 5.78 -0.41
C GLU A 37 -5.54 5.92 -1.87
N GLU A 38 -4.28 6.32 -2.09
CA GLU A 38 -3.72 6.41 -3.43
C GLU A 38 -3.66 5.03 -4.08
N ILE A 39 -3.17 4.00 -3.38
CA ILE A 39 -3.18 2.62 -3.86
C ILE A 39 -4.59 2.20 -4.27
N ASN A 40 -5.60 2.45 -3.43
CA ASN A 40 -6.99 2.10 -3.74
C ASN A 40 -7.54 2.86 -4.94
N ARG A 41 -7.11 4.10 -5.16
CA ARG A 41 -7.48 4.90 -6.32
C ARG A 41 -6.93 4.31 -7.61
N VAL A 42 -5.62 4.04 -7.69
CA VAL A 42 -4.99 3.44 -8.88
C VAL A 42 -5.36 1.98 -9.08
N THR A 43 -5.67 1.25 -8.01
CA THR A 43 -6.04 -0.17 -8.09
C THR A 43 -7.55 -0.42 -8.10
N SER A 44 -8.35 0.64 -8.20
CA SER A 44 -9.82 0.57 -8.19
C SER A 44 -10.38 -0.30 -9.32
N GLU A 45 -9.74 -0.29 -10.49
CA GLU A 45 -10.10 -1.14 -11.63
C GLU A 45 -9.75 -2.62 -11.42
N PHE A 46 -8.85 -2.91 -10.48
CA PHE A 46 -8.42 -4.26 -10.12
C PHE A 46 -9.15 -4.80 -8.89
N LYS A 47 -10.33 -4.24 -8.58
CA LYS A 47 -11.14 -4.67 -7.44
C LYS A 47 -11.44 -6.17 -7.52
N GLY A 48 -11.10 -6.88 -6.44
CA GLY A 48 -11.22 -8.35 -6.37
C GLY A 48 -10.02 -9.13 -6.91
N MET A 49 -8.99 -8.46 -7.42
CA MET A 49 -7.71 -9.05 -7.81
C MET A 49 -6.59 -8.58 -6.88
N ARG A 50 -5.51 -9.35 -6.74
CA ARG A 50 -4.32 -8.94 -5.99
C ARG A 50 -3.36 -8.19 -6.90
N VAL A 51 -3.01 -6.96 -6.51
CA VAL A 51 -2.08 -6.09 -7.23
C VAL A 51 -0.73 -6.06 -6.48
N PRO A 52 0.41 -6.23 -7.18
CA PRO A 52 1.75 -6.20 -6.60
C PRO A 52 2.35 -4.79 -6.40
#